data_AF-A0A7C3U7V8-F1
#
_entry.id   AF-A0A7C3U7V8-F1
#
_cell.length_a   1.000
_cell.length_b   1.000
_cell.length_c   1.000
_cell.angle_alpha   90.00
_cell.angle_beta   90.00
_cell.angle_gamma   90.00
#
_symmetry.space_group_name_H-M   'P 1'
#
loop_
_entity.id
_entity.type
_entity.pdbx_description
1 polymer ?
#
loop_
_entity_poly.entity_id
_entity_poly.type
_entity_poly.pdbx_seq_one_letter_code
_entity_poly.pdbx_strand_id
1 'polypeptide(L)'
;MRRAVLALPLILVLVTLSAAVRALPAAPTLSLPKPQTIANAPYPGAYVGRDYRVVDPTIYPAVGGQTTFTWADLEPQQGSYRWDLIDHFLQGEILQAGKRAAFAITTYNGRVQGGLQVPQWVYDPALGGDPQAIITCGSVQIPRYWNSHYQAMYDSFIIALGARYNGDPRVSWVQIGSGLYGETQPVDDQDDACVRAALAADTGSNDTLVLSSQWVATVNTITDFYVSAFPSTTLFLQFAPTFLTPCERKEVTDYAASRGVGLFHAGLLANFNNAVFPPGGGAGCG
;
A
#
# COMPACT_ATOMS: atom_id res chain seq x y z
N MET A 1 23.92 71.59 -44.45
CA MET A 1 22.48 71.77 -44.16
C MET A 1 22.24 71.40 -42.69
N ARG A 2 21.80 72.38 -41.89
CA ARG A 2 21.55 72.23 -40.43
C ARG A 2 20.24 71.47 -40.20
N ARG A 3 20.21 70.52 -39.26
CA ARG A 3 18.99 70.18 -38.51
C ARG A 3 19.35 69.92 -37.04
N ALA A 4 18.90 70.85 -36.19
CA ALA A 4 18.90 70.75 -34.75
C ALA A 4 17.71 69.90 -34.30
N VAL A 5 17.90 69.03 -33.30
CA VAL A 5 16.83 68.27 -32.64
C VAL A 5 16.53 68.97 -31.32
N LEU A 6 15.30 69.50 -31.18
CA LEU A 6 14.75 70.01 -29.93
C LEU A 6 14.30 68.82 -29.06
N ALA A 7 14.67 68.85 -27.78
CA ALA A 7 14.13 67.98 -26.75
C ALA A 7 12.82 68.58 -26.19
N LEU A 8 11.78 67.76 -26.07
CA LEU A 8 10.51 68.08 -25.39
C LEU A 8 10.41 67.21 -24.12
N PRO A 9 10.10 67.76 -22.93
CA PRO A 9 9.92 66.95 -21.74
C PRO A 9 8.50 66.36 -21.68
N LEU A 10 8.41 65.07 -21.37
CA LEU A 10 7.17 64.33 -21.16
C LEU A 10 6.67 64.57 -19.72
N ILE A 11 5.48 65.17 -19.57
CA ILE A 11 4.80 65.32 -18.28
C ILE A 11 3.93 64.08 -18.05
N LEU A 12 4.27 63.28 -17.03
CA LEU A 12 3.51 62.10 -16.61
C LEU A 12 2.53 62.48 -15.50
N VAL A 13 1.22 62.35 -15.76
CA VAL A 13 0.15 62.55 -14.77
C VAL A 13 -0.12 61.20 -14.09
N LEU A 14 0.15 61.10 -12.79
CA LEU A 14 -0.25 59.95 -11.97
C LEU A 14 -1.71 60.12 -11.52
N VAL A 15 -2.57 59.19 -11.92
CA VAL A 15 -3.93 59.02 -11.36
C VAL A 15 -3.89 57.88 -10.35
N THR A 16 -4.17 58.15 -9.08
CA THR A 16 -4.27 57.15 -8.03
C THR A 16 -5.69 56.57 -7.98
N LEU A 17 -5.84 55.30 -8.36
CA LEU A 17 -7.08 54.53 -8.18
C LEU A 17 -7.03 53.83 -6.81
N SER A 18 -7.78 54.31 -5.82
CA SER A 18 -7.94 53.64 -4.53
C SER A 18 -8.98 52.51 -4.65
N ALA A 19 -8.53 51.27 -4.80
CA ALA A 19 -9.39 50.09 -4.71
C ALA A 19 -9.61 49.73 -3.22
N ALA A 20 -10.84 49.86 -2.74
CA ALA A 20 -11.22 49.36 -1.43
C ALA A 20 -11.26 47.82 -1.45
N VAL A 21 -10.30 47.17 -0.80
CA VAL A 21 -10.28 45.71 -0.63
C VAL A 21 -11.34 45.33 0.41
N ARG A 22 -12.44 44.73 -0.05
CA ARG A 22 -13.44 44.09 0.83
C ARG A 22 -12.85 42.77 1.33
N ALA A 23 -12.66 42.65 2.65
CA ALA A 23 -12.27 41.39 3.26
C ALA A 23 -13.38 40.34 3.06
N LEU A 24 -13.01 39.18 2.53
CA LEU A 24 -13.91 38.02 2.44
C LEU A 24 -14.18 37.49 3.87
N PRO A 25 -15.41 37.02 4.16
CA PRO A 25 -15.71 36.39 5.43
C PRO A 25 -14.84 35.14 5.63
N ALA A 26 -14.39 34.93 6.87
CA ALA A 26 -13.60 33.75 7.23
C ALA A 26 -14.38 32.48 6.90
N ALA A 27 -13.71 31.51 6.29
CA ALA A 27 -14.28 30.20 6.04
C ALA A 27 -14.67 29.54 7.37
N PRO A 28 -15.81 28.81 7.44
CA PRO A 28 -16.19 28.09 8.64
C PRO A 28 -15.09 27.10 9.01
N THR A 29 -14.66 27.14 10.27
CA THR A 29 -13.76 26.17 10.85
C THR A 29 -14.44 24.81 10.87
N LEU A 30 -14.05 23.93 9.93
CA LEU A 30 -14.39 22.51 10.01
C LEU A 30 -13.77 21.95 11.29
N SER A 31 -14.60 21.70 12.30
CA SER A 31 -14.22 20.91 13.45
C SER A 31 -14.07 19.47 12.98
N LEU A 32 -12.86 19.07 12.60
CA LEU A 32 -12.58 17.67 12.30
C LEU A 32 -12.96 16.85 13.55
N PRO A 33 -13.70 15.73 13.38
CA PRO A 33 -13.93 14.84 14.51
C PRO A 33 -12.57 14.48 15.10
N LYS A 34 -12.46 14.56 16.44
CA LYS A 34 -11.25 14.10 17.13
C LYS A 34 -10.96 12.67 16.63
N PRO A 35 -9.71 12.35 16.24
CA PRO A 35 -9.35 11.00 15.88
C PRO A 35 -9.85 10.06 16.97
N GLN A 36 -10.58 9.03 16.59
CA GLN A 36 -10.94 7.99 17.55
C GLN A 36 -9.62 7.38 18.04
N THR A 37 -9.27 7.65 19.30
CA THR A 37 -8.22 6.91 19.95
C THR A 37 -8.74 5.49 20.14
N ILE A 38 -8.20 4.53 19.39
CA ILE A 38 -8.37 3.13 19.76
C ILE A 38 -7.67 2.97 21.11
N ALA A 39 -8.47 2.94 22.18
CA ALA A 39 -7.96 2.66 23.50
C ALA A 39 -7.27 1.28 23.40
N ASN A 40 -5.97 1.25 23.73
CA ASN A 40 -5.12 0.07 23.71
C ASN A 40 -4.67 -0.41 22.32
N ALA A 41 -3.90 0.40 21.58
CA ALA A 41 -2.92 -0.21 20.67
C ALA A 41 -2.01 -1.09 21.56
N PRO A 42 -2.01 -2.43 21.42
CA PRO A 42 -1.37 -3.30 22.40
C PRO A 42 0.15 -3.09 22.44
N TYR A 43 0.74 -2.65 21.31
CA TYR A 43 2.19 -2.64 21.11
C TYR A 43 2.72 -1.36 20.43
N PRO A 44 2.53 -0.16 21.01
CA PRO A 44 3.00 1.09 20.41
C PRO A 44 4.53 1.19 20.46
N GLY A 45 5.11 1.86 19.46
CA GLY A 45 6.52 2.24 19.41
C GLY A 45 7.13 2.12 18.00
N ALA A 46 8.44 2.32 17.90
CA ALA A 46 9.18 2.21 16.65
C ALA A 46 9.59 0.75 16.38
N TYR A 47 9.28 0.26 15.17
CA TYR A 47 9.72 -1.05 14.68
C TYR A 47 10.80 -0.86 13.61
N VAL A 48 11.87 -1.64 13.67
CA VAL A 48 12.89 -1.67 12.61
C VAL A 48 12.32 -2.45 11.42
N GLY A 49 12.21 -1.81 10.27
CA GLY A 49 11.82 -2.49 9.03
C GLY A 49 12.98 -3.30 8.44
N ARG A 50 12.67 -4.46 7.85
CA ARG A 50 13.66 -5.42 7.33
C ARG A 50 14.70 -5.81 8.38
N ASP A 51 14.25 -6.14 9.58
CA ASP A 51 15.11 -6.46 10.71
C ASP A 51 15.66 -7.90 10.68
N TYR A 52 16.15 -8.34 9.52
CA TYR A 52 16.72 -9.67 9.34
C TYR A 52 18.03 -9.88 10.14
N ARG A 53 18.58 -8.82 10.73
CA ARG A 53 19.79 -8.87 11.57
C ARG A 53 19.49 -8.81 13.06
N VAL A 54 18.22 -8.64 13.45
CA VAL A 54 17.81 -8.48 14.85
C VAL A 54 18.64 -7.40 15.53
N VAL A 55 18.47 -6.16 15.07
CA VAL A 55 19.27 -5.01 15.53
C VAL A 55 19.18 -4.85 17.05
N ASP A 56 20.32 -4.59 17.68
CA ASP A 56 20.45 -4.41 19.13
C ASP A 56 19.68 -3.17 19.60
N PRO A 57 18.65 -3.33 20.47
CA PRO A 57 17.82 -2.24 20.95
C PRO A 57 18.56 -1.26 21.88
N THR A 58 19.72 -1.64 22.41
CA THR A 58 20.57 -0.73 23.21
C THR A 58 21.29 0.31 22.35
N ILE A 59 21.45 0.02 21.05
CA ILE A 59 22.05 0.94 20.06
C ILE A 59 20.96 1.74 19.35
N TYR A 60 19.89 1.07 18.92
CA TYR A 60 18.74 1.70 18.28
C TYR A 60 17.49 1.39 19.11
N PRO A 61 16.90 2.36 19.82
CA PRO A 61 15.83 2.10 20.80
C PRO A 61 14.48 1.80 20.14
N ALA A 62 14.43 0.74 19.34
CA ALA A 62 13.25 0.17 18.73
C ALA A 62 12.59 -0.82 19.70
N VAL A 63 11.25 -0.82 19.72
CA VAL A 63 10.47 -1.75 20.56
C VAL A 63 10.22 -3.08 19.87
N GLY A 64 10.51 -3.17 18.56
CA GLY A 64 10.31 -4.37 17.77
C GLY A 64 11.02 -4.33 16.42
N GLY A 65 11.00 -5.47 15.74
CA GLY A 65 11.45 -5.64 14.37
C GLY A 65 10.32 -6.13 13.48
N GLN A 66 10.42 -5.82 12.19
CA GLN A 66 9.55 -6.36 11.16
C GLN A 66 10.37 -6.90 9.99
N THR A 67 9.91 -8.00 9.40
CA THR A 67 10.43 -8.49 8.12
C THR A 67 9.31 -8.98 7.20
N THR A 68 9.61 -9.10 5.91
CA THR A 68 8.67 -9.56 4.89
C THR A 68 9.07 -10.94 4.40
N PHE A 69 8.10 -11.84 4.30
CA PHE A 69 8.26 -13.19 3.75
C PHE A 69 7.51 -13.32 2.43
N THR A 70 8.01 -14.15 1.54
CA THR A 70 7.37 -14.41 0.25
C THR A 70 6.41 -15.59 0.37
N TRP A 71 5.31 -15.58 -0.38
CA TRP A 71 4.44 -16.76 -0.42
C TRP A 71 5.18 -17.97 -1.01
N ALA A 72 5.98 -17.77 -2.06
CA ALA A 72 6.80 -18.82 -2.68
C ALA A 72 7.76 -19.52 -1.70
N ASP A 73 8.41 -18.79 -0.78
CA ASP A 73 9.30 -19.41 0.21
C ASP A 73 8.52 -20.13 1.31
N LEU A 74 7.36 -19.59 1.70
CA LEU A 74 6.55 -20.13 2.79
C LEU A 74 5.73 -21.35 2.38
N GLU A 75 5.34 -21.48 1.11
CA GLU A 75 4.58 -22.63 0.58
C GLU A 75 5.15 -23.08 -0.78
N PRO A 76 6.38 -23.63 -0.80
CA PRO A 76 7.06 -24.02 -2.04
C PRO A 76 6.31 -25.13 -2.80
N GLN A 77 5.51 -25.94 -2.09
CA GLN A 77 4.58 -26.93 -2.65
C GLN A 77 3.24 -26.78 -1.94
N GLN A 78 2.14 -27.03 -2.66
CA GLN A 78 0.79 -26.87 -2.13
C GLN A 78 0.61 -27.64 -0.81
N GLY A 79 0.24 -26.94 0.25
CA GLY A 79 0.05 -27.50 1.60
C GLY A 79 1.31 -27.86 2.37
N SER A 80 2.51 -27.64 1.81
CA SER A 80 3.80 -27.90 2.47
C SER A 80 4.46 -26.60 2.89
N TYR A 81 4.28 -26.24 4.16
CA TYR A 81 4.67 -24.92 4.66
C TYR A 81 6.04 -24.89 5.34
N ARG A 82 6.79 -23.82 5.10
CA ARG A 82 8.08 -23.47 5.71
C ARG A 82 7.94 -22.47 6.85
N TRP A 83 7.11 -22.82 7.84
CA TRP A 83 6.87 -22.01 9.04
C TRP A 83 8.13 -21.75 9.88
N ASP A 84 9.16 -22.57 9.72
CA ASP A 84 10.47 -22.40 10.34
C ASP A 84 11.09 -21.03 10.04
N LEU A 85 10.82 -20.44 8.87
CA LEU A 85 11.34 -19.13 8.48
C LEU A 85 10.79 -18.00 9.36
N ILE A 86 9.47 -17.98 9.56
CA ILE A 86 8.82 -17.00 10.44
C ILE A 86 9.18 -17.33 11.90
N ASP A 87 9.11 -18.59 12.31
CA ASP A 87 9.39 -18.99 13.69
C ASP A 87 10.82 -18.61 14.12
N HIS A 88 11.82 -18.75 13.24
CA HIS A 88 13.19 -18.30 13.51
C HIS A 88 13.25 -16.79 13.76
N PHE A 89 12.62 -16.00 12.89
CA PHE A 89 12.61 -14.54 13.03
C PHE A 89 11.93 -14.09 14.33
N LEU A 90 10.74 -14.63 14.62
CA LEU A 90 10.00 -14.32 15.85
C LEU A 90 10.83 -14.67 17.09
N GLN A 91 11.51 -15.82 17.06
CA GLN A 91 12.37 -16.26 18.17
C GLN A 91 13.60 -15.36 18.33
N GLY A 92 14.21 -14.91 17.22
CA GLY A 92 15.34 -14.00 17.23
C GLY A 92 15.01 -12.67 17.90
N GLU A 93 13.93 -12.01 17.46
CA GLU A 93 13.48 -10.74 18.03
C GLU A 93 13.23 -10.84 19.55
N ILE A 94 12.54 -11.90 19.98
CA ILE A 94 12.15 -12.05 21.39
C ILE A 94 13.32 -12.49 22.26
N LEU A 95 14.06 -13.54 21.88
CA LEU A 95 15.12 -14.10 22.73
C LEU A 95 16.42 -13.31 22.68
N GLN A 96 16.80 -12.79 21.51
CA GLN A 96 18.12 -12.17 21.34
C GLN A 96 18.08 -10.69 21.68
N ALA A 97 16.97 -10.02 21.39
CA ALA A 97 16.84 -8.59 21.61
C ALA A 97 15.79 -8.20 22.67
N GLY A 98 14.93 -9.12 23.13
CA GLY A 98 13.81 -8.74 24.01
C GLY A 98 12.81 -7.81 23.33
N LYS A 99 12.82 -7.80 21.99
CA LYS A 99 11.98 -6.98 21.13
C LYS A 99 10.69 -7.72 20.79
N ARG A 100 9.71 -6.96 20.33
CA ARG A 100 8.50 -7.49 19.71
C ARG A 100 8.75 -7.81 18.22
N ALA A 101 7.92 -8.64 17.62
CA ALA A 101 8.07 -9.01 16.22
C ALA A 101 6.78 -8.79 15.44
N ALA A 102 6.92 -8.40 14.18
CA ALA A 102 5.83 -8.32 13.22
C ALA A 102 6.31 -8.83 11.86
N PHE A 103 5.39 -9.21 10.99
CA PHE A 103 5.80 -9.65 9.66
C PHE A 103 4.80 -9.24 8.58
N ALA A 104 5.26 -9.28 7.33
CA ALA A 104 4.46 -9.03 6.14
C ALA A 104 4.55 -10.23 5.20
N ILE A 105 3.56 -10.37 4.32
CA ILE A 105 3.62 -11.26 3.17
C ILE A 105 3.74 -10.44 1.89
N THR A 106 4.49 -10.94 0.92
CA THR A 106 4.55 -10.39 -0.45
C THR A 106 4.36 -11.49 -1.48
N THR A 107 3.65 -11.16 -2.56
CA THR A 107 3.46 -12.04 -3.73
C THR A 107 4.11 -11.48 -5.01
N TYR A 108 4.68 -10.26 -4.94
CA TYR A 108 5.46 -9.65 -6.01
C TYR A 108 6.46 -8.62 -5.44
N ASN A 109 7.75 -8.75 -5.77
CA ASN A 109 8.82 -7.88 -5.29
C ASN A 109 9.39 -6.95 -6.38
N GLY A 110 8.61 -6.66 -7.41
CA GLY A 110 9.04 -5.74 -8.45
C GLY A 110 10.14 -6.30 -9.35
N ARG A 111 10.44 -5.58 -10.43
CA ARG A 111 11.40 -6.04 -11.45
C ARG A 111 12.79 -6.34 -10.92
N VAL A 112 13.24 -5.58 -9.92
CA VAL A 112 14.64 -5.56 -9.47
C VAL A 112 14.88 -6.29 -8.14
N GLN A 113 13.84 -6.74 -7.43
CA GLN A 113 13.98 -7.45 -6.15
C GLN A 113 13.33 -8.83 -6.14
N GLY A 114 13.32 -9.51 -7.29
CA GLY A 114 12.95 -10.92 -7.41
C GLY A 114 11.66 -11.19 -8.17
N GLY A 115 10.91 -10.16 -8.58
CA GLY A 115 9.73 -10.33 -9.43
C GLY A 115 8.63 -11.15 -8.75
N LEU A 116 8.04 -12.09 -9.48
CA LEU A 116 6.95 -12.95 -9.02
C LEU A 116 7.36 -13.76 -7.77
N GLN A 117 6.56 -13.65 -6.71
CA GLN A 117 6.75 -14.36 -5.44
C GLN A 117 5.55 -15.27 -5.12
N VAL A 118 4.82 -15.67 -6.16
CA VAL A 118 3.75 -16.66 -6.12
C VAL A 118 4.37 -18.05 -6.33
N PRO A 119 4.03 -19.07 -5.51
CA PRO A 119 4.53 -20.42 -5.72
C PRO A 119 4.20 -20.94 -7.12
N GLN A 120 5.14 -21.69 -7.72
CA GLN A 120 4.98 -22.21 -9.09
C GLN A 120 3.72 -23.06 -9.27
N TRP A 121 3.34 -23.84 -8.25
CA TRP A 121 2.18 -24.72 -8.30
C TRP A 121 0.84 -23.99 -8.48
N VAL A 122 0.79 -22.67 -8.26
CA VAL A 122 -0.41 -21.84 -8.46
C VAL A 122 -0.68 -21.57 -9.95
N TYR A 123 0.35 -21.55 -10.80
CA TYR A 123 0.20 -21.15 -12.20
C TYR A 123 0.76 -22.15 -13.21
N ASP A 124 1.47 -23.19 -12.77
CA ASP A 124 1.99 -24.24 -13.64
C ASP A 124 0.91 -25.32 -13.86
N PRO A 125 0.39 -25.48 -15.09
CA PRO A 125 -0.64 -26.48 -15.37
C PRO A 125 -0.14 -27.92 -15.18
N ALA A 126 1.16 -28.18 -15.23
CA ALA A 126 1.73 -29.50 -14.92
C ALA A 126 1.61 -29.84 -13.42
N LEU A 127 1.42 -28.83 -12.57
CA LEU A 127 1.22 -28.95 -11.12
C LEU A 127 -0.25 -28.72 -10.72
N GLY A 128 -1.16 -28.56 -11.69
CA GLY A 128 -2.58 -28.28 -11.44
C GLY A 128 -2.92 -26.80 -11.26
N GLY A 129 -1.97 -25.89 -11.50
CA GLY A 129 -2.16 -24.44 -11.44
C GLY A 129 -2.85 -23.86 -12.68
N ASP A 130 -3.32 -22.62 -12.55
CA ASP A 130 -3.92 -21.86 -13.65
C ASP A 130 -2.89 -20.92 -14.29
N PRO A 131 -2.48 -21.12 -15.55
CA PRO A 131 -1.55 -20.22 -16.22
C PRO A 131 -2.07 -18.79 -16.35
N GLN A 132 -3.39 -18.55 -16.21
CA GLN A 132 -3.99 -17.21 -16.17
C GLN A 132 -3.87 -16.52 -14.81
N ALA A 133 -3.41 -17.20 -13.75
CA ALA A 133 -3.13 -16.62 -12.44
C ALA A 133 -1.96 -15.62 -12.46
N ILE A 134 -1.24 -15.52 -13.58
CA ILE A 134 -0.17 -14.56 -13.81
C ILE A 134 -0.38 -13.78 -15.13
N ILE A 135 0.25 -12.61 -15.23
CA ILE A 135 0.36 -11.79 -16.43
C ILE A 135 1.85 -11.69 -16.79
N THR A 136 2.19 -11.72 -18.07
CA THR A 136 3.57 -11.48 -18.54
C THR A 136 3.67 -10.08 -19.14
N CYS A 137 4.52 -9.23 -18.53
CA CYS A 137 4.78 -7.86 -18.95
C CYS A 137 6.24 -7.70 -19.36
N GLY A 138 6.49 -7.91 -20.66
CA GLY A 138 7.86 -7.99 -21.19
C GLY A 138 8.61 -9.17 -20.56
N SER A 139 9.66 -8.88 -19.79
CA SER A 139 10.50 -9.88 -19.13
C SER A 139 10.07 -10.28 -17.72
N VAL A 140 8.98 -9.70 -17.18
CA VAL A 140 8.51 -10.03 -15.82
C VAL A 140 7.14 -10.66 -15.81
N GLN A 141 6.94 -11.54 -14.84
CA GLN A 141 5.65 -12.11 -14.51
C GLN A 141 5.10 -11.41 -13.26
N ILE A 142 3.81 -11.10 -13.29
CA ILE A 142 3.10 -10.36 -12.24
C ILE A 142 1.88 -11.19 -11.85
N PRO A 143 1.51 -11.27 -10.57
CA PRO A 143 0.26 -11.93 -10.18
C PRO A 143 -0.94 -11.28 -10.90
N ARG A 144 -1.83 -12.09 -11.46
CA ARG A 144 -3.15 -11.62 -11.85
C ARG A 144 -4.02 -11.61 -10.60
N TYR A 145 -3.87 -10.58 -9.76
CA TYR A 145 -4.47 -10.53 -8.42
C TYR A 145 -6.00 -10.71 -8.38
N TRP A 146 -6.69 -10.41 -9.47
CA TRP A 146 -8.15 -10.56 -9.62
C TRP A 146 -8.58 -11.90 -10.26
N ASN A 147 -7.63 -12.76 -10.64
CA ASN A 147 -7.95 -14.11 -11.11
C ASN A 147 -8.51 -14.93 -9.93
N SER A 148 -9.62 -15.64 -10.18
CA SER A 148 -10.31 -16.40 -9.13
C SER A 148 -9.51 -17.59 -8.60
N HIS A 149 -8.70 -18.24 -9.45
CA HIS A 149 -7.80 -19.31 -9.01
C HIS A 149 -6.68 -18.76 -8.12
N TYR A 150 -6.02 -17.66 -8.53
CA TYR A 150 -5.05 -16.96 -7.70
C TYR A 150 -5.65 -16.59 -6.33
N GLN A 151 -6.82 -15.97 -6.33
CA GLN A 151 -7.50 -15.55 -5.10
C GLN A 151 -7.83 -16.74 -4.19
N ALA A 152 -8.36 -17.83 -4.74
CA ALA A 152 -8.67 -19.02 -3.96
C ALA A 152 -7.41 -19.67 -3.35
N MET A 153 -6.31 -19.74 -4.10
CA MET A 153 -5.06 -20.32 -3.60
C MET A 153 -4.41 -19.41 -2.56
N TYR A 154 -4.45 -18.09 -2.77
CA TYR A 154 -3.89 -17.13 -1.81
C TYR A 154 -4.72 -17.09 -0.53
N ASP A 155 -6.05 -17.12 -0.60
CA ASP A 155 -6.92 -17.23 0.58
C ASP A 155 -6.63 -18.51 1.36
N SER A 156 -6.49 -19.65 0.69
CA SER A 156 -6.11 -20.92 1.33
C SER A 156 -4.77 -20.82 2.08
N PHE A 157 -3.77 -20.15 1.49
CA PHE A 157 -2.50 -19.88 2.15
C PHE A 157 -2.67 -18.97 3.37
N ILE A 158 -3.43 -17.89 3.26
CA ILE A 158 -3.68 -16.94 4.36
C ILE A 158 -4.45 -17.58 5.50
N ILE A 159 -5.40 -18.48 5.21
CA ILE A 159 -6.09 -19.31 6.21
C ILE A 159 -5.09 -20.18 6.97
N ALA A 160 -4.17 -20.86 6.27
CA ALA A 160 -3.14 -21.69 6.92
C ALA A 160 -2.17 -20.86 7.77
N LEU A 161 -1.78 -19.68 7.27
CA LEU A 161 -0.96 -18.72 7.99
C LEU A 161 -1.66 -18.22 9.26
N GLY A 162 -2.94 -17.86 9.17
CA GLY A 162 -3.77 -17.45 10.31
C GLY A 162 -3.95 -18.57 11.33
N ALA A 163 -4.21 -19.81 10.88
CA ALA A 163 -4.29 -20.97 11.76
C ALA A 163 -2.99 -21.20 12.57
N ARG A 164 -1.83 -20.78 12.05
CA ARG A 164 -0.54 -20.90 12.71
C ARG A 164 -0.22 -19.73 13.65
N TYR A 165 -0.56 -18.49 13.26
CA TYR A 165 -0.04 -17.27 13.90
C TYR A 165 -1.10 -16.32 14.47
N ASN A 166 -2.39 -16.49 14.18
CA ASN A 166 -3.43 -15.66 14.78
C ASN A 166 -3.47 -15.85 16.30
N GLY A 167 -3.41 -14.74 17.05
CA GLY A 167 -3.33 -14.74 18.50
C GLY A 167 -2.00 -15.24 19.08
N ASP A 168 -0.98 -15.53 18.25
CA ASP A 168 0.36 -15.87 18.74
C ASP A 168 0.96 -14.65 19.47
N PRO A 169 1.26 -14.75 20.78
CA PRO A 169 1.76 -13.62 21.57
C PRO A 169 3.13 -13.10 21.11
N ARG A 170 3.83 -13.83 20.23
CA ARG A 170 5.08 -13.41 19.61
C ARG A 170 4.86 -12.40 18.48
N VAL A 171 3.64 -12.32 17.93
CA VAL A 171 3.30 -11.51 16.76
C VAL A 171 2.51 -10.28 17.19
N SER A 172 3.13 -9.11 17.10
CA SER A 172 2.46 -7.83 17.40
C SER A 172 1.41 -7.46 16.38
N TRP A 173 1.72 -7.65 15.10
CA TRP A 173 0.85 -7.33 13.98
C TRP A 173 1.33 -8.03 12.70
N VAL A 174 0.42 -8.14 11.73
CA VAL A 174 0.71 -8.66 10.38
C VAL A 174 0.36 -7.61 9.35
N GLN A 175 1.27 -7.36 8.41
CA GLN A 175 0.99 -6.51 7.25
C GLN A 175 0.40 -7.36 6.11
N ILE A 176 -0.69 -6.87 5.54
CA ILE A 176 -1.39 -7.47 4.40
C ILE A 176 -0.53 -7.32 3.13
N GLY A 177 -0.39 -8.42 2.38
CA GLY A 177 0.26 -8.41 1.07
C GLY A 177 -0.74 -8.31 -0.08
N SER A 178 -1.05 -7.10 -0.56
CA SER A 178 -2.03 -6.88 -1.64
C SER A 178 -1.45 -6.66 -3.04
N GLY A 179 -0.18 -6.27 -3.15
CA GLY A 179 0.44 -5.85 -4.42
C GLY A 179 1.97 -5.84 -4.36
N LEU A 180 2.60 -4.98 -5.16
CA LEU A 180 4.05 -4.79 -5.20
C LEU A 180 4.61 -4.50 -3.81
N TYR A 181 5.52 -5.33 -3.30
CA TYR A 181 6.06 -5.27 -1.94
C TYR A 181 5.00 -5.33 -0.82
N GLY A 182 3.79 -5.80 -1.15
CA GLY A 182 2.63 -5.76 -0.27
C GLY A 182 1.83 -4.45 -0.30
N GLU A 183 2.16 -3.51 -1.18
CA GLU A 183 1.50 -2.21 -1.33
C GLU A 183 0.15 -2.31 -2.06
N THR A 184 -0.55 -1.17 -2.16
CA THR A 184 -1.81 -1.03 -2.92
C THR A 184 -1.60 -0.64 -4.39
N GLN A 185 -0.38 -0.75 -4.91
CA GLN A 185 -0.09 -0.73 -6.35
C GLN A 185 0.22 -2.17 -6.83
N PRO A 186 -0.28 -2.62 -7.99
CA PRO A 186 -0.12 -4.00 -8.42
C PRO A 186 1.30 -4.31 -8.92
N VAL A 187 2.01 -3.30 -9.43
CA VAL A 187 3.27 -3.45 -10.18
C VAL A 187 4.10 -2.16 -10.12
N ASP A 188 5.33 -2.21 -10.62
CA ASP A 188 6.18 -1.05 -10.89
C ASP A 188 5.55 -0.15 -11.97
N ASP A 189 5.60 1.19 -11.82
CA ASP A 189 4.97 2.17 -12.74
C ASP A 189 5.22 1.90 -14.23
N GLN A 190 6.42 1.41 -14.59
CA GLN A 190 6.77 1.11 -15.98
C GLN A 190 5.95 -0.03 -16.62
N ASP A 191 5.23 -0.82 -15.82
CA ASP A 191 4.36 -1.92 -16.24
C ASP A 191 2.87 -1.64 -16.07
N ASP A 192 2.50 -0.44 -15.61
CA ASP A 192 1.11 -0.05 -15.40
C ASP A 192 0.26 -0.27 -16.65
N ALA A 193 0.80 0.08 -17.82
CA ALA A 193 0.11 -0.09 -19.09
C ALA A 193 -0.22 -1.57 -19.38
N CYS A 194 0.65 -2.49 -18.98
CA CYS A 194 0.45 -3.92 -19.18
C CYS A 194 -0.61 -4.49 -18.23
N VAL A 195 -0.54 -4.15 -16.93
CA VAL A 195 -1.56 -4.56 -15.95
C VAL A 195 -2.92 -3.94 -16.28
N ARG A 196 -2.94 -2.67 -16.70
CA ARG A 196 -4.14 -2.00 -17.19
C ARG A 196 -4.75 -2.71 -18.40
N ALA A 197 -3.93 -3.13 -19.36
CA ALA A 197 -4.41 -3.87 -20.53
C ALA A 197 -5.01 -5.23 -20.15
N ALA A 198 -4.43 -5.92 -19.16
CA ALA A 198 -4.99 -7.17 -18.65
C ALA A 198 -6.35 -6.96 -17.95
N LEU A 199 -6.49 -5.93 -17.10
CA LEU A 199 -7.78 -5.56 -16.52
C LEU A 199 -8.80 -5.20 -17.61
N ALA A 200 -8.38 -4.46 -18.63
CA ALA A 200 -9.27 -4.06 -19.72
C ALA A 200 -9.78 -5.25 -20.53
N ALA A 201 -8.92 -6.24 -20.77
CA ALA A 201 -9.29 -7.48 -21.43
C ALA A 201 -10.34 -8.27 -20.61
N ASP A 202 -10.17 -8.34 -19.29
CA ASP A 202 -11.04 -9.15 -18.42
C ASP A 202 -12.36 -8.44 -18.10
N THR A 203 -12.36 -7.11 -18.01
CA THR A 203 -13.57 -6.31 -17.75
C THR A 203 -14.35 -5.96 -19.02
N GLY A 204 -13.73 -6.07 -20.20
CA GLY A 204 -14.29 -5.62 -21.47
C GLY A 204 -14.40 -4.09 -21.58
N SER A 205 -13.70 -3.33 -20.73
CA SER A 205 -13.77 -1.87 -20.67
C SER A 205 -12.38 -1.24 -20.67
N ASN A 206 -12.23 -0.08 -21.29
CA ASN A 206 -11.03 0.76 -21.16
C ASN A 206 -11.27 1.97 -20.24
N ASP A 207 -12.45 2.05 -19.62
CA ASP A 207 -12.81 3.13 -18.72
C ASP A 207 -11.96 3.04 -17.43
N THR A 208 -11.21 4.10 -17.14
CA THR A 208 -10.30 4.13 -15.99
C THR A 208 -11.02 3.92 -14.66
N LEU A 209 -12.25 4.39 -14.49
CA LEU A 209 -13.01 4.21 -13.25
C LEU A 209 -13.47 2.76 -13.08
N VAL A 210 -13.83 2.08 -14.18
CA VAL A 210 -14.15 0.64 -14.15
C VAL A 210 -12.92 -0.18 -13.74
N LEU A 211 -11.77 0.09 -14.34
CA LEU A 211 -10.53 -0.63 -14.03
C LEU A 211 -10.03 -0.34 -12.60
N SER A 212 -10.14 0.91 -12.17
CA SER A 212 -9.79 1.35 -10.81
C SER A 212 -10.68 0.70 -9.77
N SER A 213 -12.01 0.65 -10.00
CA SER A 213 -12.96 -0.05 -9.13
C SER A 213 -12.66 -1.56 -9.03
N GLN A 214 -12.28 -2.21 -10.14
CA GLN A 214 -11.86 -3.61 -10.13
C GLN A 214 -10.59 -3.82 -9.29
N TRP A 215 -9.62 -2.92 -9.35
CA TRP A 215 -8.42 -2.98 -8.52
C TRP A 215 -8.74 -2.78 -7.04
N VAL A 216 -9.56 -1.78 -6.70
CA VAL A 216 -10.03 -1.55 -5.33
C VAL A 216 -10.75 -2.78 -4.77
N ALA A 217 -11.65 -3.39 -5.54
CA ALA A 217 -12.33 -4.62 -5.16
C ALA A 217 -11.35 -5.77 -4.90
N THR A 218 -10.26 -5.85 -5.67
CA THR A 218 -9.21 -6.85 -5.51
C THR A 218 -8.44 -6.66 -4.20
N VAL A 219 -8.02 -5.42 -3.88
CA VAL A 219 -7.36 -5.09 -2.61
C VAL A 219 -8.28 -5.37 -1.43
N ASN A 220 -9.56 -5.02 -1.53
CA ASN A 220 -10.56 -5.26 -0.49
C ASN A 220 -10.78 -6.76 -0.26
N THR A 221 -10.84 -7.55 -1.34
CA THR A 221 -10.95 -9.02 -1.27
C THR A 221 -9.76 -9.62 -0.55
N ILE A 222 -8.53 -9.21 -0.91
CA ILE A 222 -7.33 -9.67 -0.22
C ILE A 222 -7.33 -9.22 1.25
N THR A 223 -7.78 -8.01 1.55
CA THR A 223 -7.95 -7.53 2.93
C THR A 223 -8.87 -8.45 3.74
N ASP A 224 -9.98 -8.89 3.15
CA ASP A 224 -10.92 -9.81 3.79
C ASP A 224 -10.31 -11.19 4.08
N PHE A 225 -9.40 -11.70 3.24
CA PHE A 225 -8.68 -12.96 3.52
C PHE A 225 -7.95 -12.87 4.87
N TYR A 226 -7.24 -11.77 5.09
CA TYR A 226 -6.49 -11.55 6.34
C TYR A 226 -7.43 -11.27 7.52
N VAL A 227 -8.47 -10.46 7.33
CA VAL A 227 -9.46 -10.18 8.39
C VAL A 227 -10.12 -11.47 8.88
N SER A 228 -10.45 -12.38 7.96
CA SER A 228 -10.99 -13.70 8.29
C SER A 228 -9.98 -14.58 9.03
N ALA A 229 -8.72 -14.61 8.57
CA ALA A 229 -7.68 -15.48 9.11
C ALA A 229 -7.06 -14.98 10.43
N PHE A 230 -7.11 -13.68 10.71
CA PHE A 230 -6.48 -13.02 11.86
C PHE A 230 -7.46 -12.23 12.75
N PRO A 231 -8.54 -12.85 13.29
CA PRO A 231 -9.51 -12.14 14.12
C PRO A 231 -8.98 -11.66 15.48
N SER A 232 -7.77 -12.07 15.88
CA SER A 232 -7.18 -11.75 17.20
C SER A 232 -5.78 -11.13 17.10
N THR A 233 -5.29 -10.87 15.90
CA THR A 233 -3.99 -10.23 15.65
C THR A 233 -4.22 -8.92 14.91
N THR A 234 -3.51 -7.86 15.29
CA THR A 234 -3.61 -6.57 14.60
C THR A 234 -3.13 -6.69 13.16
N LEU A 235 -3.89 -6.11 12.22
CA LEU A 235 -3.55 -6.07 10.80
C LEU A 235 -3.20 -4.65 10.36
N PHE A 236 -2.29 -4.53 9.39
CA PHE A 236 -1.99 -3.28 8.71
C PHE A 236 -2.05 -3.42 7.19
N LEU A 237 -2.73 -2.48 6.53
CA LEU A 237 -2.69 -2.32 5.07
C LEU A 237 -1.63 -1.28 4.69
N GLN A 238 -0.67 -1.66 3.85
CA GLN A 238 0.28 -0.72 3.27
C GLN A 238 -0.37 0.05 2.09
N PHE A 239 -0.95 1.21 2.38
CA PHE A 239 -1.92 1.88 1.52
C PHE A 239 -1.32 2.89 0.51
N ALA A 240 0.00 2.82 0.28
CA ALA A 240 0.67 3.69 -0.66
C ALA A 240 1.70 2.92 -1.48
N PRO A 241 1.85 3.24 -2.78
CA PRO A 241 1.15 4.28 -3.54
C PRO A 241 -0.20 3.80 -4.16
N THR A 242 -0.71 4.52 -5.16
CA THR A 242 -1.94 4.18 -5.93
C THR A 242 -1.58 3.62 -7.30
N PHE A 243 -2.55 3.03 -8.00
CA PHE A 243 -2.38 2.50 -9.34
C PHE A 243 -2.97 3.44 -10.41
N LEU A 244 -4.28 3.42 -10.66
CA LEU A 244 -4.88 4.15 -11.79
C LEU A 244 -5.40 5.53 -11.39
N THR A 245 -5.88 5.67 -10.15
CA THR A 245 -6.44 6.93 -9.66
C THR A 245 -6.03 7.21 -8.23
N PRO A 246 -5.86 8.49 -7.84
CA PRO A 246 -5.63 8.85 -6.44
C PRO A 246 -6.76 8.44 -5.48
N CYS A 247 -7.99 8.30 -5.99
CA CYS A 247 -9.18 7.92 -5.20
C CYS A 247 -9.06 6.52 -4.60
N GLU A 248 -8.35 5.60 -5.28
CA GLU A 248 -8.15 4.22 -4.82
C GLU A 248 -7.66 4.17 -3.39
N ARG A 249 -6.73 5.08 -3.02
CA ARG A 249 -6.20 5.16 -1.66
C ARG A 249 -7.32 5.34 -0.65
N LYS A 250 -8.18 6.35 -0.86
CA LYS A 250 -9.28 6.63 0.07
C LYS A 250 -10.20 5.43 0.17
N GLU A 251 -10.57 4.84 -0.97
CA GLU A 251 -11.50 3.72 -1.01
C GLU A 251 -10.96 2.48 -0.27
N VAL A 252 -9.70 2.09 -0.51
CA VAL A 252 -9.10 0.94 0.19
C VAL A 252 -8.84 1.22 1.67
N THR A 253 -8.47 2.46 2.04
CA THR A 253 -8.27 2.82 3.45
C THR A 253 -9.58 2.91 4.22
N ASP A 254 -10.64 3.46 3.62
CA ASP A 254 -11.97 3.52 4.24
C ASP A 254 -12.52 2.11 4.44
N TYR A 255 -12.35 1.25 3.44
CA TYR A 255 -12.72 -0.15 3.55
C TYR A 255 -11.93 -0.84 4.65
N ALA A 256 -10.59 -0.78 4.63
CA ALA A 256 -9.74 -1.38 5.66
C ALA A 256 -10.10 -0.90 7.07
N ALA A 257 -10.29 0.41 7.27
CA ALA A 257 -10.71 0.97 8.54
C ALA A 257 -12.08 0.45 9.01
N SER A 258 -13.04 0.28 8.08
CA SER A 258 -14.35 -0.31 8.38
C SER A 258 -14.27 -1.78 8.84
N ARG A 259 -13.17 -2.46 8.54
CA ARG A 259 -12.88 -3.84 8.97
C ARG A 259 -11.98 -3.90 10.21
N GLY A 260 -11.62 -2.76 10.81
CA GLY A 260 -10.71 -2.69 11.96
C GLY A 260 -9.22 -2.86 11.61
N VAL A 261 -8.87 -2.76 10.33
CA VAL A 261 -7.48 -2.87 9.85
C VAL A 261 -6.78 -1.51 9.99
N GLY A 262 -5.58 -1.52 10.57
CA GLY A 262 -4.73 -0.35 10.67
C GLY A 262 -4.10 0.06 9.34
N LEU A 263 -3.57 1.28 9.28
CA LEU A 263 -2.96 1.82 8.05
C LEU A 263 -1.45 1.97 8.23
N PHE A 264 -0.67 1.48 7.26
CA PHE A 264 0.77 1.62 7.20
C PHE A 264 1.18 2.45 5.98
N HIS A 265 2.01 3.47 6.18
CA HIS A 265 2.53 4.31 5.11
C HIS A 265 4.06 4.21 5.08
N ALA A 266 4.62 3.68 3.99
CA ALA A 266 6.08 3.48 3.84
C ALA A 266 6.90 4.77 3.63
N GLY A 267 6.25 5.95 3.60
CA GLY A 267 6.91 7.25 3.46
C GLY A 267 6.63 8.20 4.64
N LEU A 268 7.57 9.11 4.92
CA LEU A 268 7.42 10.19 5.91
C LEU A 268 7.27 11.55 5.21
N LEU A 269 6.33 11.64 4.28
CA LEU A 269 6.06 12.87 3.52
C LEU A 269 4.71 13.46 3.94
N ALA A 270 4.67 14.78 4.17
CA ALA A 270 3.48 15.48 4.64
C ALA A 270 2.27 15.33 3.71
N ASN A 271 2.53 15.16 2.40
CA ASN A 271 1.52 14.80 1.40
C ASN A 271 2.19 13.92 0.34
N PHE A 272 2.11 12.59 0.49
CA PHE A 272 2.66 11.65 -0.48
C PHE A 272 1.61 11.31 -1.53
N ASN A 273 1.97 11.47 -2.82
CA ASN A 273 1.14 11.06 -3.95
C ASN A 273 -0.34 11.49 -3.80
N ASN A 274 -0.56 12.78 -3.50
CA ASN A 274 -1.88 13.41 -3.31
C ASN A 274 -2.76 12.77 -2.22
N ALA A 275 -2.17 12.36 -1.09
CA ALA A 275 -2.92 11.86 0.07
C ALA A 275 -3.81 12.92 0.75
N VAL A 276 -3.48 14.21 0.62
CA VAL A 276 -4.26 15.32 1.19
C VAL A 276 -4.66 16.29 0.09
N PHE A 277 -5.97 16.49 -0.08
CA PHE A 277 -6.53 17.53 -0.94
C PHE A 277 -7.03 18.71 -0.08
N PRO A 278 -6.79 19.97 -0.48
CA PRO A 278 -7.44 21.10 0.15
C PRO A 278 -8.95 21.08 -0.16
N PRO A 279 -9.82 21.57 0.75
CA PRO A 279 -11.25 21.69 0.47
C PRO A 279 -11.49 22.45 -0.85
N GLY A 280 -12.11 21.80 -1.83
CA GLY A 280 -12.41 22.37 -3.15
C GLY A 280 -11.29 22.25 -4.20
N GLY A 281 -10.17 21.60 -3.90
CA GLY A 281 -9.07 21.36 -4.84
C GLY A 281 -9.14 19.97 -5.47
N GLY A 282 -9.95 19.82 -6.53
CA GLY A 282 -10.06 18.58 -7.32
C GLY A 282 -11.24 17.71 -6.88
N ALA A 283 -12.21 17.51 -7.77
CA ALA A 283 -13.39 16.71 -7.51
C ALA A 283 -13.02 15.22 -7.37
N GLY A 284 -13.45 14.59 -6.27
CA GLY A 284 -13.82 13.17 -6.27
C GLY A 284 -13.26 12.29 -5.14
N CYS A 285 -12.18 12.68 -4.47
CA CYS A 285 -11.51 11.80 -3.50
C CYS A 285 -11.45 12.37 -2.07
N GLY A 286 -12.20 13.44 -1.77
CA GLY A 286 -12.25 14.12 -0.48
C GLY A 286 -13.23 15.29 -0.48
#